data_AF-A0A958N7X3-F1
#
_entry.id   AF-A0A958N7X3-F1
#
_cell.length_a   1.000
_cell.length_b   1.000
_cell.length_c   1.000
_cell.angle_alpha   90.00
_cell.angle_beta   90.00
_cell.angle_gamma   90.00
#
_symmetry.space_group_name_H-M   'P 1'
#
loop_
_entity.id
_entity.type
_entity.pdbx_description
1 polymer ?
#
loop_
_entity_poly.entity_id
_entity_poly.type
_entity_poly.pdbx_seq_one_letter_code
_entity_poly.pdbx_strand_id
1 'polypeptide(L)'
;MKIQRIVLLVSLFLLSACGNYTEKKKDVEQPNFVFSKSELSFALVSSQVLGPNCVECHKSYKSYDVVRKDLDKIMFSIETNKMPKRGGPLSDDLKSLMRAWYSAGAPNKPGEPPTPPPTDKPVELAPTYASLSANVFEPKCIVCHNPDGEAKFLDLSSRFAIFSARDRIFDGDKHLLNFENPAESYIIDVITDEDEPMPPEWTDITPLTEKEVNTMIEWIGLGLP
;
A
#
# COMPACT_ATOMS: atom_id res chain seq x y z
N MET A 1 -101.60 -3.80 -13.74
CA MET A 1 -100.50 -3.54 -12.78
C MET A 1 -99.53 -4.72 -12.76
N LYS A 2 -98.43 -4.63 -13.52
CA LYS A 2 -97.22 -5.47 -13.37
C LYS A 2 -96.04 -4.61 -13.81
N ILE A 3 -95.27 -4.10 -12.85
CA ILE A 3 -93.97 -3.44 -13.10
C ILE A 3 -92.92 -4.49 -12.77
N GLN A 4 -92.29 -5.03 -13.79
CA GLN A 4 -91.29 -6.09 -13.67
C GLN A 4 -90.03 -5.65 -14.41
N ARG A 5 -88.98 -5.43 -13.60
CA ARG A 5 -87.56 -5.66 -13.91
C ARG A 5 -87.00 -5.00 -15.17
N ILE A 6 -86.32 -3.87 -14.99
CA ILE A 6 -85.15 -3.52 -15.80
C ILE A 6 -84.04 -3.09 -14.83
N VAL A 7 -83.38 -4.09 -14.26
CA VAL A 7 -82.00 -3.97 -13.75
C VAL A 7 -81.13 -4.27 -14.96
N LEU A 8 -80.67 -3.23 -15.65
CA LEU A 8 -79.76 -3.36 -16.79
C LEU A 8 -78.43 -2.67 -16.45
N LEU A 9 -77.49 -3.50 -15.99
CA LEU A 9 -76.09 -3.49 -16.41
C LEU A 9 -75.43 -2.11 -16.60
N VAL A 10 -74.97 -1.54 -15.49
CA VAL A 10 -73.77 -0.69 -15.48
C VAL A 10 -72.68 -1.46 -14.76
N SER A 11 -72.22 -2.53 -15.40
CA SER A 11 -71.06 -3.30 -14.98
C SER A 11 -70.03 -3.28 -16.10
N LEU A 12 -68.80 -2.95 -15.70
CA LEU A 12 -67.56 -3.42 -16.31
C LEU A 12 -67.03 -2.68 -17.56
N PHE A 13 -66.37 -1.55 -17.31
CA PHE A 13 -65.23 -1.11 -18.12
C PHE A 13 -64.08 -0.66 -17.20
N LEU A 14 -63.57 -1.62 -16.42
CA LEU A 14 -62.26 -1.56 -15.78
C LEU A 14 -61.42 -2.68 -16.40
N LEU A 15 -60.84 -2.42 -17.57
CA LEU A 15 -59.81 -3.27 -18.16
C LEU A 15 -58.51 -2.47 -18.27
N SER A 16 -57.75 -2.54 -17.18
CA SER A 16 -56.35 -2.97 -17.16
C SER A 16 -55.47 -2.51 -18.33
N ALA A 17 -54.99 -1.28 -18.24
CA ALA A 17 -53.73 -0.90 -18.87
C ALA A 17 -52.55 -1.34 -17.98
N CYS A 18 -52.31 -2.66 -17.87
CA CYS A 18 -51.00 -3.16 -17.46
C CYS A 18 -50.07 -3.07 -18.67
N GLY A 19 -49.65 -1.84 -18.99
CA GLY A 19 -48.57 -1.60 -19.94
C GLY A 19 -47.30 -2.20 -19.37
N ASN A 20 -46.97 -3.40 -19.84
CA ASN A 20 -45.72 -4.07 -19.51
C ASN A 20 -44.62 -3.38 -20.32
N TYR A 21 -44.18 -2.20 -19.86
CA TYR A 21 -43.03 -1.51 -20.42
C TYR A 21 -41.80 -2.35 -20.07
N THR A 22 -41.40 -3.20 -21.00
CA THR A 22 -40.02 -3.69 -21.03
C THR A 22 -39.22 -2.57 -21.67
N GLU A 23 -38.77 -1.61 -20.86
CA GLU A 23 -37.62 -0.79 -21.25
C GLU A 23 -36.46 -1.77 -21.44
N LYS A 24 -36.19 -2.11 -22.71
CA LYS A 24 -34.86 -2.59 -23.08
C LYS A 24 -33.92 -1.47 -22.67
N LYS A 25 -33.22 -1.65 -21.54
CA LYS A 25 -32.02 -0.87 -21.25
C LYS A 25 -31.19 -0.95 -22.53
N LYS A 26 -31.07 0.17 -23.24
CA LYS A 26 -30.02 0.31 -24.24
C LYS A 26 -28.76 -0.07 -23.50
N ASP A 27 -28.03 -1.04 -24.03
CA ASP A 27 -26.67 -1.32 -23.60
C ASP A 27 -25.93 0.01 -23.71
N VAL A 28 -25.76 0.67 -22.56
CA VAL A 28 -24.93 1.85 -22.47
C VAL A 28 -23.55 1.30 -22.73
N GLU A 29 -23.00 1.60 -23.90
CA GLU A 29 -21.58 1.47 -24.16
C GLU A 29 -20.87 2.18 -23.01
N GLN A 30 -20.40 1.37 -22.04
CA GLN A 30 -19.56 1.84 -20.96
C GLN A 30 -18.36 2.47 -21.67
N PRO A 31 -18.12 3.78 -21.51
CA PRO A 31 -16.97 4.40 -22.13
C PRO A 31 -15.73 3.68 -21.63
N ASN A 32 -15.04 2.98 -22.52
CA ASN A 32 -13.75 2.37 -22.22
C ASN A 32 -12.75 3.52 -21.99
N PHE A 33 -12.69 4.03 -20.77
CA PHE A 33 -11.65 4.95 -20.35
C PHE A 33 -10.32 4.20 -20.31
N VAL A 34 -9.57 4.32 -21.39
CA VAL A 34 -8.21 3.80 -21.49
C VAL A 34 -7.28 4.88 -20.93
N PHE A 35 -6.80 4.68 -19.71
CA PHE A 35 -5.77 5.54 -19.14
C PHE A 35 -4.42 5.20 -19.77
N SER A 36 -3.67 6.22 -20.22
CA SER A 36 -2.28 5.98 -20.62
C SER A 36 -1.45 5.65 -19.40
N LYS A 37 -0.60 4.62 -19.49
CA LYS A 37 0.33 4.25 -18.41
C LYS A 37 1.23 5.41 -17.99
N SER A 38 1.54 6.32 -18.92
CA SER A 38 2.36 7.51 -18.67
C SER A 38 1.66 8.58 -17.83
N GLU A 39 0.34 8.50 -17.64
CA GLU A 39 -0.46 9.48 -16.88
C GLU A 39 -0.77 8.98 -15.45
N LEU A 40 -0.64 7.68 -15.22
CA LEU A 40 -0.90 7.05 -13.93
C LEU A 40 0.10 7.55 -12.89
N SER A 41 -0.43 8.09 -11.79
CA SER A 41 0.35 8.64 -10.68
C SER A 41 -0.49 8.69 -9.42
N PHE A 42 0.17 8.79 -8.26
CA PHE A 42 -0.52 9.00 -7.00
C PHE A 42 -1.29 10.32 -6.99
N ALA A 43 -0.76 11.38 -7.62
CA ALA A 43 -1.46 12.67 -7.72
C ALA A 43 -2.81 12.53 -8.44
N LEU A 44 -2.85 11.79 -9.56
CA LEU A 44 -4.09 11.52 -10.29
C LEU A 44 -5.09 10.74 -9.43
N VAL A 45 -4.66 9.62 -8.84
CA VAL A 45 -5.52 8.78 -7.99
C VAL A 45 -5.99 9.51 -6.73
N SER A 46 -5.12 10.31 -6.12
CA SER A 46 -5.44 11.10 -4.95
C SER A 46 -6.50 12.16 -5.28
N SER A 47 -6.38 12.84 -6.41
CA SER A 47 -7.35 13.87 -6.82
C SER A 47 -8.71 13.29 -7.22
N GLN A 48 -8.74 12.16 -7.94
CA GLN A 48 -9.98 11.59 -8.48
C GLN A 48 -10.68 10.61 -7.53
N VAL A 49 -9.91 9.85 -6.74
CA VAL A 49 -10.43 8.74 -5.93
C VAL A 49 -10.26 9.02 -4.45
N LEU A 50 -9.02 9.08 -3.96
CA LEU A 50 -8.77 9.04 -2.51
C LEU A 50 -9.25 10.30 -1.80
N GLY A 51 -8.98 11.48 -2.36
CA GLY A 51 -9.35 12.78 -1.79
C GLY A 51 -10.86 12.90 -1.59
N PRO A 52 -11.68 12.79 -2.66
CA PRO A 52 -13.12 12.96 -2.55
C PRO A 52 -13.83 11.83 -1.78
N ASN A 53 -13.30 10.59 -1.84
CA ASN A 53 -14.05 9.41 -1.40
C ASN A 53 -13.49 8.74 -0.13
N CYS A 54 -12.25 9.03 0.27
CA CYS A 54 -11.58 8.29 1.35
C CYS A 54 -11.03 9.21 2.45
N VAL A 55 -10.42 10.34 2.07
CA VAL A 55 -9.60 11.16 2.96
C VAL A 55 -10.40 11.85 4.08
N GLU A 56 -11.71 12.06 3.91
CA GLU A 56 -12.56 12.60 4.97
C GLU A 56 -12.50 11.74 6.24
N CYS A 57 -12.56 10.41 6.08
CA CYS A 57 -12.49 9.45 7.18
C CYS A 57 -11.07 8.89 7.39
N HIS A 58 -10.29 8.75 6.30
CA HIS A 58 -8.95 8.18 6.30
C HIS A 58 -7.91 9.28 6.05
N LYS A 59 -7.73 10.18 7.01
CA LYS A 59 -6.86 11.37 6.85
C LYS A 59 -5.44 11.04 6.40
N SER A 60 -4.91 9.89 6.81
CA SER A 60 -3.57 9.42 6.44
C SER A 60 -3.44 9.04 4.96
N TYR A 61 -4.55 8.79 4.24
CA TYR A 61 -4.53 8.46 2.80
C TYR A 61 -4.15 9.64 1.90
N LYS A 62 -3.86 10.81 2.47
CA LYS A 62 -3.16 11.90 1.77
C LYS A 62 -1.69 11.56 1.47
N SER A 63 -1.10 10.59 2.17
CA SER A 63 0.28 10.14 1.99
C SER A 63 0.36 8.96 1.03
N TYR A 64 1.25 9.07 0.05
CA TYR A 64 1.55 7.99 -0.89
C TYR A 64 2.02 6.74 -0.14
N ASP A 65 2.97 6.87 0.79
CA ASP A 65 3.58 5.72 1.48
C ASP A 65 2.56 4.94 2.31
N VAL A 66 1.62 5.64 2.96
CA VAL A 66 0.53 5.01 3.71
C VAL A 66 -0.37 4.22 2.77
N VAL A 67 -0.83 4.84 1.68
CA VAL A 67 -1.69 4.18 0.70
C VAL A 67 -0.96 3.01 0.06
N ARG A 68 0.34 3.16 -0.22
CA ARG A 68 1.15 2.15 -0.87
C ARG A 68 1.35 0.92 0.02
N LYS A 69 1.53 1.13 1.33
CA LYS A 69 1.63 0.08 2.35
C LYS A 69 0.33 -0.71 2.50
N ASP A 70 -0.82 -0.04 2.46
CA ASP A 70 -2.14 -0.66 2.61
C ASP A 70 -2.82 -1.00 1.27
N LEU A 71 -2.09 -0.90 0.16
CA LEU A 71 -2.66 -0.88 -1.19
C LEU A 71 -3.55 -2.09 -1.49
N ASP A 72 -3.11 -3.30 -1.12
CA ASP A 72 -3.87 -4.53 -1.35
C ASP A 72 -5.19 -4.55 -0.56
N LYS A 73 -5.17 -4.08 0.70
CA LYS A 73 -6.36 -3.97 1.55
C LYS A 73 -7.34 -2.92 1.01
N ILE A 74 -6.81 -1.81 0.51
CA ILE A 74 -7.59 -0.74 -0.12
C ILE A 74 -8.27 -1.30 -1.38
N MET A 75 -7.52 -1.94 -2.28
CA MET A 75 -8.05 -2.53 -3.51
C MET A 75 -9.12 -3.58 -3.20
N PHE A 76 -8.86 -4.51 -2.27
CA PHE A 76 -9.83 -5.50 -1.85
C PHE A 76 -11.14 -4.87 -1.35
N SER A 77 -11.05 -3.81 -0.55
CA SER A 77 -12.22 -3.12 0.01
C SER A 77 -13.04 -2.40 -1.06
N ILE A 78 -12.37 -1.82 -2.07
CA ILE A 78 -13.01 -1.16 -3.22
C ILE A 78 -13.71 -2.19 -4.12
N GLU A 79 -13.03 -3.28 -4.48
CA GLU A 79 -13.57 -4.32 -5.36
C GLU A 79 -14.76 -5.05 -4.73
N THR A 80 -14.73 -5.24 -3.41
CA THR A 80 -15.84 -5.87 -2.66
C THR A 80 -16.92 -4.88 -2.22
N ASN A 81 -16.87 -3.62 -2.68
CA ASN A 81 -17.84 -2.57 -2.34
C ASN A 81 -17.99 -2.30 -0.82
N LYS A 82 -16.99 -2.67 -0.01
CA LYS A 82 -16.99 -2.41 1.44
C LYS A 82 -16.65 -0.96 1.77
N MET A 83 -15.94 -0.30 0.87
CA MET A 83 -15.58 1.13 0.95
C MET A 83 -15.82 1.81 -0.40
N PRO A 84 -16.21 3.09 -0.41
CA PRO A 84 -16.48 3.94 0.75
C PRO A 84 -17.76 3.58 1.54
N LYS A 85 -17.75 3.81 2.87
CA LYS A 85 -18.95 3.63 3.71
C LYS A 85 -19.98 4.74 3.52
N ARG A 86 -19.53 5.94 3.21
CA ARG A 86 -20.37 7.12 2.94
C ARG A 86 -20.41 7.34 1.44
N GLY A 87 -21.60 7.55 0.87
CA GLY A 87 -21.77 7.79 -0.58
C GLY A 87 -21.95 6.53 -1.42
N GLY A 88 -21.81 5.34 -0.82
CA GLY A 88 -21.92 4.07 -1.54
C GLY A 88 -20.63 3.67 -2.27
N PRO A 89 -20.66 2.58 -3.05
CA PRO A 89 -19.49 2.10 -3.77
C PRO A 89 -18.99 3.11 -4.81
N LEU A 90 -17.69 3.07 -5.11
CA LEU A 90 -17.13 3.85 -6.23
C LEU A 90 -17.81 3.47 -7.55
N SER A 91 -17.93 4.44 -8.45
CA SER A 91 -18.35 4.17 -9.83
C SER A 91 -17.35 3.26 -10.55
N ASP A 92 -17.80 2.61 -11.60
CA ASP A 92 -16.97 1.68 -12.38
C ASP A 92 -15.75 2.39 -13.01
N ASP A 93 -15.88 3.66 -13.38
CA ASP A 93 -14.77 4.47 -13.90
C ASP A 93 -13.67 4.69 -12.84
N LEU A 94 -14.05 5.03 -11.61
CA LEU A 94 -13.11 5.25 -10.51
C LEU A 94 -12.44 3.94 -10.08
N LYS A 95 -13.17 2.82 -10.08
CA LYS A 95 -12.58 1.49 -9.87
C LYS A 95 -11.62 1.12 -10.98
N SER A 96 -11.95 1.45 -12.22
CA SER A 96 -11.08 1.18 -13.36
C SER A 96 -9.78 1.99 -13.29
N LEU A 97 -9.83 3.25 -12.84
CA LEU A 97 -8.65 4.04 -12.55
C LEU A 97 -7.79 3.40 -11.44
N MET A 98 -8.40 2.97 -10.33
CA MET A 98 -7.69 2.28 -9.24
C MET A 98 -7.01 1.00 -9.71
N ARG A 99 -7.72 0.16 -10.49
CA ARG A 99 -7.16 -1.08 -11.06
C ARG A 99 -6.01 -0.81 -12.02
N ALA A 100 -6.13 0.21 -12.88
CA ALA A 100 -5.08 0.60 -13.81
C ALA A 100 -3.82 1.07 -13.06
N TRP A 101 -3.99 1.95 -12.06
CA TRP A 101 -2.89 2.43 -11.23
C TRP A 101 -2.23 1.29 -10.44
N TYR A 102 -3.02 0.41 -9.82
CA TYR A 102 -2.54 -0.78 -9.12
C TYR A 102 -1.72 -1.70 -10.05
N SER A 103 -2.26 -2.00 -11.23
CA SER A 103 -1.61 -2.86 -12.23
C SER A 103 -0.33 -2.24 -12.80
N ALA A 104 -0.22 -0.91 -12.76
CA ALA A 104 0.99 -0.18 -13.16
C ALA A 104 2.07 -0.15 -12.05
N GLY A 105 1.85 -0.81 -10.90
CA GLY A 105 2.77 -0.81 -9.76
C GLY A 105 2.57 0.35 -8.78
N ALA A 106 1.41 1.02 -8.88
CA ALA A 106 1.04 2.20 -8.11
C ALA A 106 2.14 3.29 -8.12
N PRO A 107 2.53 3.81 -9.30
CA PRO A 107 3.58 4.82 -9.40
C PRO A 107 3.21 6.07 -8.60
N ASN A 108 4.20 6.66 -7.91
CA ASN A 108 4.03 7.93 -7.22
C ASN A 108 3.96 9.07 -8.25
N LYS A 109 4.89 9.08 -9.20
CA LYS A 109 4.99 10.06 -10.29
C LYS A 109 4.66 9.44 -11.65
N PRO A 110 4.16 10.24 -12.60
CA PRO A 110 3.87 9.75 -13.95
C PRO A 110 5.11 9.13 -14.60
N GLY A 111 4.94 7.95 -15.20
CA GLY A 111 6.01 7.25 -15.93
C GLY A 111 7.04 6.51 -15.07
N GLU A 112 6.87 6.44 -13.75
CA GLU A 112 7.72 5.58 -12.92
C GLU A 112 7.57 4.10 -13.31
N PRO A 113 8.66 3.32 -13.29
CA PRO A 113 8.59 1.89 -13.51
C PRO A 113 7.72 1.23 -12.42
N PRO A 114 7.04 0.10 -12.74
CA PRO A 114 6.18 -0.56 -11.77
C PRO A 114 6.95 -0.99 -10.53
N THR A 115 6.55 -0.49 -9.37
CA THR A 115 7.01 -1.03 -8.08
C THR A 115 6.15 -2.25 -7.75
N PRO A 116 6.73 -3.44 -7.45
CA PRO A 116 5.95 -4.62 -7.11
C PRO A 116 5.02 -4.36 -5.91
N PRO A 117 3.76 -4.84 -5.91
CA PRO A 117 2.85 -4.71 -4.76
C PRO A 117 3.54 -5.18 -3.47
N PRO A 118 3.18 -4.62 -2.30
CA PRO A 118 3.71 -5.14 -1.04
C PRO A 118 3.08 -6.51 -0.83
N THR A 119 3.77 -7.58 -1.21
CA THR A 119 3.22 -8.93 -1.10
C THR A 119 2.93 -9.27 0.35
N ASP A 120 1.70 -9.72 0.65
CA ASP A 120 1.33 -10.31 1.96
C ASP A 120 2.12 -11.59 2.29
N LYS A 121 2.84 -12.17 1.32
CA LYS A 121 3.79 -13.25 1.59
C LYS A 121 4.94 -12.69 2.41
N PRO A 122 5.24 -13.27 3.59
CA PRO A 122 6.45 -12.91 4.33
C PRO A 122 7.63 -13.00 3.37
N VAL A 123 8.34 -11.89 3.20
CA VAL A 123 9.54 -11.86 2.38
C VAL A 123 10.53 -12.80 3.05
N GLU A 124 10.92 -13.87 2.37
CA GLU A 124 11.87 -14.81 2.94
C GLU A 124 13.19 -14.09 3.24
N LEU A 125 13.71 -14.30 4.46
CA LEU A 125 14.97 -13.71 4.89
C LEU A 125 16.12 -14.24 4.02
N ALA A 126 16.80 -13.33 3.32
CA ALA A 126 17.88 -13.61 2.38
C ALA A 126 18.88 -12.43 2.38
N PRO A 127 20.15 -12.64 2.00
CA PRO A 127 21.19 -11.61 2.06
C PRO A 127 21.08 -10.64 0.87
N THR A 128 19.95 -9.94 0.77
CA THR A 128 19.66 -8.91 -0.23
C THR A 128 19.02 -7.72 0.46
N TYR A 129 19.22 -6.51 -0.08
CA TYR A 129 18.64 -5.32 0.51
C TYR A 129 17.10 -5.39 0.56
N ALA A 130 16.45 -5.92 -0.47
CA ALA A 130 14.99 -6.05 -0.49
C ALA A 130 14.47 -6.92 0.67
N SER A 131 15.13 -8.05 0.95
CA SER A 131 14.74 -8.93 2.04
C SER A 131 15.07 -8.34 3.41
N LEU A 132 16.26 -7.78 3.59
CA LEU A 132 16.65 -7.13 4.85
C LEU A 132 15.83 -5.86 5.12
N SER A 133 15.44 -5.10 4.09
CA SER A 133 14.54 -3.96 4.26
C SER A 133 13.22 -4.39 4.87
N ALA A 134 12.59 -5.42 4.28
CA ALA A 134 11.29 -5.92 4.73
C ALA A 134 11.33 -6.58 6.12
N ASN A 135 12.40 -7.32 6.44
CA ASN A 135 12.47 -8.13 7.65
C ASN A 135 13.22 -7.46 8.82
N VAL A 136 14.15 -6.54 8.53
CA VAL A 136 15.07 -5.98 9.52
C VAL A 136 15.01 -4.46 9.54
N PHE A 137 15.38 -3.78 8.45
CA PHE A 137 15.53 -2.32 8.48
C PHE A 137 14.20 -1.60 8.74
N GLU A 138 13.14 -1.87 7.97
CA GLU A 138 11.85 -1.21 8.16
C GLU A 138 11.23 -1.46 9.55
N PRO A 139 11.10 -2.72 10.01
CA PRO A 139 10.43 -2.98 11.28
C PRO A 139 11.27 -2.60 12.52
N LYS A 140 12.60 -2.60 12.43
CA LYS A 140 13.48 -2.49 13.61
C LYS A 140 14.40 -1.27 13.60
N CYS A 141 14.97 -0.88 12.47
CA CYS A 141 16.03 0.14 12.41
C CYS A 141 15.48 1.52 12.02
N ILE A 142 14.74 1.59 10.91
CA ILE A 142 14.25 2.81 10.28
C ILE A 142 13.28 3.56 11.18
N VAL A 143 12.65 2.89 12.15
CA VAL A 143 11.80 3.52 13.17
C VAL A 143 12.52 4.70 13.85
N CYS A 144 13.83 4.58 14.07
CA CYS A 144 14.67 5.63 14.65
C CYS A 144 15.72 6.18 13.68
N HIS A 145 16.29 5.34 12.82
CA HIS A 145 17.40 5.65 11.91
C HIS A 145 16.91 6.11 10.54
N ASN A 146 16.25 7.27 10.50
CA ASN A 146 15.80 7.94 9.29
C ASN A 146 16.03 9.46 9.43
N PRO A 147 15.93 10.27 8.35
CA PRO A 147 16.22 11.71 8.39
C PRO A 147 15.37 12.50 9.40
N ASP A 148 14.17 12.02 9.70
CA ASP A 148 13.20 12.64 10.62
C ASP A 148 13.15 11.94 11.99
N GLY A 149 13.95 10.88 12.19
CA GLY A 149 13.93 10.04 13.40
C GLY A 149 14.85 10.55 14.51
N GLU A 150 14.70 9.97 15.70
CA GLU A 150 15.51 10.31 16.88
C GLU A 150 17.01 10.01 16.68
N ALA A 151 17.34 9.01 15.86
CA ALA A 151 18.71 8.61 15.53
C ALA A 151 19.15 9.08 14.13
N LYS A 152 18.66 10.25 13.68
CA LYS A 152 18.95 10.85 12.35
C LYS A 152 20.43 11.07 12.01
N PHE A 153 21.33 10.96 12.99
CA PHE A 153 22.76 11.03 12.71
C PHE A 153 23.20 9.88 11.81
N LEU A 154 22.51 8.74 11.81
CA LEU A 154 22.77 7.59 10.94
C LEU A 154 21.48 7.23 10.21
N ASP A 155 21.41 7.54 8.91
CA ASP A 155 20.28 7.22 8.05
C ASP A 155 20.40 5.81 7.47
N LEU A 156 19.48 4.92 7.85
CA LEU A 156 19.37 3.54 7.37
C LEU A 156 18.13 3.33 6.48
N SER A 157 17.44 4.42 6.09
CA SER A 157 16.17 4.39 5.36
C SER A 157 16.29 3.90 3.92
N SER A 158 17.51 3.88 3.35
CA SER A 158 17.74 3.40 2.00
C SER A 158 19.09 2.71 1.85
N ARG A 159 19.19 1.76 0.91
CA ARG A 159 20.47 1.14 0.51
C ARG A 159 21.52 2.19 0.16
N PHE A 160 21.11 3.26 -0.54
CA PHE A 160 22.01 4.34 -0.93
C PHE A 160 22.55 5.12 0.28
N ALA A 161 21.71 5.43 1.27
CA ALA A 161 22.13 6.09 2.50
C ALA A 161 23.14 5.22 3.27
N ILE A 162 22.82 3.93 3.44
CA ILE A 162 23.69 2.94 4.09
C ILE A 162 25.05 2.87 3.38
N PHE A 163 25.04 2.70 2.05
CA PHE A 163 26.27 2.64 1.26
C PHE A 163 27.07 3.95 1.31
N SER A 164 26.40 5.10 1.33
CA SER A 164 27.08 6.40 1.44
C SER A 164 27.75 6.60 2.79
N ALA A 165 27.20 6.01 3.85
CA ALA A 165 27.74 6.05 5.20
C ALA A 165 28.74 4.93 5.53
N ARG A 166 28.98 3.98 4.61
CA ARG A 166 29.75 2.75 4.87
C ARG A 166 31.14 2.97 5.47
N ASP A 167 31.82 4.03 5.03
CA ASP A 167 33.18 4.39 5.46
C ASP A 167 33.20 5.33 6.68
N ARG A 168 32.03 5.63 7.27
CA ARG A 168 31.95 6.45 8.47
C ARG A 168 32.61 5.70 9.62
N ILE A 169 33.49 6.41 10.32
CA ILE A 169 34.21 5.90 11.48
C ILE A 169 33.41 6.17 12.76
N PHE A 170 33.33 5.16 13.61
CA PHE A 170 32.74 5.21 14.94
C PHE A 170 33.79 4.80 16.00
N ASP A 171 33.35 4.55 17.23
CA ASP A 171 34.24 4.24 18.35
C ASP A 171 35.18 3.07 18.04
N GLY A 172 36.44 3.21 18.46
CA GLY A 172 37.48 2.21 18.21
C GLY A 172 37.99 2.17 16.76
N ASP A 173 37.86 3.28 16.01
CA ASP A 173 38.27 3.42 14.61
C ASP A 173 37.58 2.43 13.65
N LYS A 174 36.43 1.88 14.05
CA LYS A 174 35.66 0.93 13.24
C LYS A 174 34.81 1.65 12.20
N HIS A 175 34.83 1.13 10.98
CA HIS A 175 33.92 1.58 9.93
C HIS A 175 32.51 1.06 10.18
N LEU A 176 31.50 1.82 9.75
CA LEU A 176 30.10 1.40 9.80
C LEU A 176 29.94 -0.02 9.23
N LEU A 177 30.49 -0.22 8.03
CA LEU A 177 30.52 -1.50 7.32
C LEU A 177 31.96 -1.86 6.98
N ASN A 178 32.40 -3.03 7.41
CA ASN A 178 33.68 -3.62 7.07
C ASN A 178 33.47 -4.70 6.01
N PHE A 179 33.77 -4.42 4.74
CA PHE A 179 33.58 -5.41 3.67
C PHE A 179 34.61 -6.54 3.69
N GLU A 180 35.78 -6.31 4.29
CA GLU A 180 36.82 -7.33 4.38
C GLU A 180 36.48 -8.34 5.48
N ASN A 181 36.01 -7.84 6.63
CA ASN A 181 35.54 -8.64 7.76
C ASN A 181 34.12 -8.21 8.17
N PRO A 182 33.06 -8.67 7.48
CA PRO A 182 31.68 -8.23 7.73
C PRO A 182 31.21 -8.35 9.18
N ALA A 183 31.62 -9.40 9.89
CA ALA A 183 31.29 -9.62 11.29
C ALA A 183 31.94 -8.59 12.25
N GLU A 184 32.98 -7.89 11.80
CA GLU A 184 33.67 -6.83 12.56
C GLU A 184 33.16 -5.41 12.20
N SER A 185 32.07 -5.31 11.43
CA SER A 185 31.44 -4.02 11.13
C SER A 185 30.89 -3.39 12.40
N TYR A 186 31.03 -2.08 12.57
CA TYR A 186 30.49 -1.36 13.74
C TYR A 186 28.98 -1.59 13.93
N ILE A 187 28.22 -1.67 12.83
CA ILE A 187 26.78 -1.97 12.93
C ILE A 187 26.50 -3.34 13.53
N ILE A 188 27.37 -4.34 13.34
CA ILE A 188 27.23 -5.68 13.91
C ILE A 188 27.57 -5.66 15.40
N ASP A 189 28.61 -4.93 15.80
CA ASP A 189 28.93 -4.80 17.23
C ASP A 189 27.74 -4.23 18.00
N VAL A 190 27.21 -3.08 17.56
CA VAL A 190 26.17 -2.35 18.30
C VAL A 190 24.84 -3.10 18.35
N ILE A 191 24.45 -3.82 17.30
CA ILE A 191 23.19 -4.63 17.34
C ILE A 191 23.32 -5.87 18.24
N THR A 192 24.55 -6.30 18.55
CA THR A 192 24.81 -7.49 19.38
C THR A 192 25.42 -7.15 20.75
N ASP A 193 25.54 -5.87 21.09
CA ASP A 193 26.10 -5.43 22.35
C ASP A 193 25.27 -6.00 23.53
N GLU A 194 25.94 -6.56 24.53
CA GLU A 194 25.27 -7.21 25.67
C GLU A 194 24.69 -6.19 26.66
N ASP A 195 25.26 -4.98 26.71
CA ASP A 195 24.91 -3.93 27.67
C ASP A 195 24.02 -2.85 27.03
N GLU A 196 24.28 -2.48 25.78
CA GLU A 196 23.57 -1.43 25.03
C GLU A 196 23.19 -1.87 23.60
N PRO A 197 22.37 -2.94 23.43
CA PRO A 197 22.01 -3.44 22.11
C PRO A 197 21.16 -2.46 21.31
N MET A 198 21.20 -2.60 19.98
CA MET A 198 20.24 -1.98 19.06
C MET A 198 19.33 -3.04 18.40
N PRO A 199 17.99 -2.86 18.40
CA PRO A 199 17.25 -1.75 19.00
C PRO A 199 17.37 -1.68 20.53
N PRO A 200 17.26 -0.48 21.14
CA PRO A 200 17.43 -0.33 22.58
C PRO A 200 16.38 -1.08 23.39
N GLU A 201 16.77 -1.65 24.53
CA GLU A 201 15.88 -2.46 25.38
C GLU A 201 14.66 -1.69 25.93
N TRP A 202 14.78 -0.36 26.05
CA TRP A 202 13.67 0.49 26.48
C TRP A 202 12.59 0.70 25.40
N THR A 203 12.82 0.19 24.18
CA THR A 203 11.82 0.15 23.11
C THR A 203 11.04 -1.16 23.12
N ASP A 204 9.79 -1.15 22.67
CA ASP A 204 9.00 -2.37 22.45
C ASP A 204 9.40 -3.12 21.15
N ILE A 205 10.55 -2.80 20.56
CA ILE A 205 11.04 -3.41 19.31
C ILE A 205 11.92 -4.61 19.67
N THR A 206 11.57 -5.79 19.16
CA THR A 206 12.34 -7.01 19.42
C THR A 206 13.75 -6.92 18.83
N PRO A 207 14.80 -7.32 19.58
CA PRO A 207 16.16 -7.46 19.06
C PRO A 207 16.27 -8.34 17.81
N LEU A 208 17.40 -8.24 17.13
CA LEU A 208 17.68 -9.12 16.00
C LEU A 208 17.96 -10.54 16.49
N THR A 209 17.40 -11.50 15.78
CA THR A 209 17.71 -12.93 15.95
C THR A 209 19.09 -13.24 15.37
N GLU A 210 19.71 -14.32 15.83
CA GLU A 210 20.98 -14.81 15.27
C GLU A 210 20.91 -15.00 13.74
N LYS A 211 19.77 -15.48 13.21
CA LYS A 211 19.56 -15.64 11.77
C LYS A 211 19.57 -14.30 11.03
N GLU A 212 18.94 -13.27 11.59
CA GLU A 212 18.93 -11.91 11.02
C GLU A 212 20.34 -11.30 11.03
N VAL A 213 21.06 -11.43 12.14
CA VAL A 213 22.46 -10.95 12.27
C VAL A 213 23.35 -11.65 11.23
N ASN A 214 23.31 -12.98 11.15
CA ASN A 214 24.10 -13.73 10.17
C ASN A 214 23.75 -13.36 8.72
N THR A 215 22.48 -13.10 8.43
CA THR A 215 22.05 -12.65 7.09
C THR A 215 22.57 -11.24 6.78
N MET A 216 22.63 -10.34 7.77
CA MET A 216 23.25 -9.02 7.60
C MET A 216 24.75 -9.12 7.34
N ILE A 217 25.46 -9.95 8.10
CA ILE A 217 26.89 -10.23 7.91
C ILE A 217 27.15 -10.73 6.48
N GLU A 218 26.36 -11.69 6.00
CA GLU A 218 26.47 -12.20 4.63
C GLU A 218 26.18 -11.12 3.59
N TRP A 219 25.12 -10.33 3.76
CA TRP A 219 24.78 -9.23 2.86
C TRP A 219 25.88 -8.16 2.78
N ILE A 220 26.52 -7.83 3.90
CA ILE A 220 27.70 -6.94 3.93
C ILE A 220 28.84 -7.56 3.13
N GLY A 221 29.16 -8.85 3.37
CA GLY A 221 30.22 -9.56 2.65
C GLY A 221 30.00 -9.68 1.14
N LEU A 222 28.75 -9.65 0.69
CA LEU A 222 28.38 -9.64 -0.73
C LEU A 222 28.45 -8.26 -1.38
N GLY A 223 28.81 -7.20 -0.64
CA GLY A 223 28.88 -5.83 -1.17
C GLY A 223 27.50 -5.17 -1.33
N LEU A 224 26.56 -5.53 -0.45
CA LEU A 224 25.21 -4.97 -0.35
C LEU A 224 24.38 -5.20 -1.61
N PRO A 225 24.16 -6.43 -2.11
CA PRO A 225 23.30 -6.65 -3.27
C PRO A 225 21.85 -6.20 -3.02
#